data_AF-A0A4Q2K9H5-F1
#
_entry.id   AF-A0A4Q2K9H5-F1
#
_cell.length_a   1.000
_cell.length_b   1.000
_cell.length_c   1.000
_cell.angle_alpha   90.00
_cell.angle_beta   90.00
_cell.angle_gamma   90.00
#
_symmetry.space_group_name_H-M   'P 1'
#
loop_
_entity.id
_entity.type
_entity.pdbx_description
1 polymer ?
#
loop_
_entity_poly.entity_id
_entity_poly.type
_entity_poly.pdbx_seq_one_letter_code
_entity_poly.pdbx_strand_id
1 'polypeptide(L)'
;MYNMNIAKDTQRNIFTALLSFIFFPSSLNFHLDFIIRMWYDYSINKPLYCINVSNARLNMYPKKLPNHTTETFRLEERLPDNTSIRKAYYHKDDYPINMHSHNFYEINIVVEGNGVHYIEDNLCLAKPGDVFAIPPKNRHGYWSENDLNIFHLLLPHYVLEKYSDELEKFSGYHTLFEIEPYIRKNYDESIFLHLTEEQLARLRPEMENILYDLQQEESEESNLIFEMRAILLICTLSRLIDTDYRMQLPDTTQPDALSIVKTIEYMRKEFSEKISIDDLARKANMSRSTYLRRFTAICKTTPTEYLAEIRIKKACELLKNANLSVTDVAQACGFFDCSHFIRVFSKYRGTTPRNYRQTILTRF
;
A
#
# COMPACT_ATOMS: atom_id res chain seq x y z
N MET A 1 35.15 33.60 -24.70
CA MET A 1 35.68 32.74 -25.78
C MET A 1 36.65 31.74 -25.13
N TYR A 2 36.59 30.46 -25.54
CA TYR A 2 37.13 29.24 -24.90
C TYR A 2 36.33 28.78 -23.66
N ASN A 3 35.85 27.54 -23.50
CA ASN A 3 35.86 26.36 -24.35
C ASN A 3 34.75 25.40 -23.87
N MET A 4 33.71 25.14 -24.68
CA MET A 4 32.79 24.00 -24.57
C MET A 4 33.40 22.86 -25.39
N ASN A 5 33.86 21.75 -24.77
CA ASN A 5 34.01 20.43 -25.41
C ASN A 5 34.70 19.39 -24.49
N ILE A 6 34.11 19.06 -23.34
CA ILE A 6 34.47 17.83 -22.61
C ILE A 6 33.17 17.18 -22.09
N ALA A 7 32.39 16.62 -23.00
CA ALA A 7 31.26 15.73 -22.65
C ALA A 7 30.80 14.81 -23.80
N LYS A 8 31.50 14.79 -24.95
CA LYS A 8 31.11 13.98 -26.12
C LYS A 8 31.97 12.72 -26.36
N ASP A 9 33.09 12.56 -25.64
CA ASP A 9 33.99 11.41 -25.84
C ASP A 9 33.77 10.23 -24.88
N THR A 10 32.98 10.39 -23.82
CA THR A 10 32.68 9.26 -22.90
C THR A 10 31.55 8.36 -23.39
N GLN A 11 30.72 8.81 -24.33
CA GLN A 11 29.63 8.01 -24.90
C GLN A 11 30.05 7.15 -26.10
N ARG A 12 31.21 7.41 -26.70
CA ARG A 12 31.67 6.68 -27.91
C ARG A 12 32.48 5.43 -27.61
N ASN A 13 33.03 5.28 -26.40
CA ASN A 13 33.86 4.14 -25.99
C ASN A 13 33.10 2.98 -25.31
N ILE A 14 31.80 3.13 -25.04
CA ILE A 14 30.96 2.04 -24.50
C ILE A 14 30.30 1.24 -25.65
N PHE A 15 30.08 1.88 -26.81
CA PHE A 15 29.47 1.24 -27.98
C PHE A 15 30.41 0.25 -28.71
N THR A 16 31.73 0.37 -28.52
CA THR A 16 32.71 -0.52 -29.17
C THR A 16 33.05 -1.75 -28.32
N ALA A 17 32.63 -1.82 -27.06
CA ALA A 17 32.95 -2.90 -26.13
C ALA A 17 31.88 -4.02 -26.07
N LEU A 18 30.75 -3.88 -26.77
CA LEU A 18 29.64 -4.85 -26.74
C LEU A 18 29.44 -5.64 -28.04
N LEU A 19 30.32 -5.47 -29.04
CA LEU A 19 30.22 -6.14 -30.34
C LEU A 19 31.05 -7.43 -30.47
N SER A 20 31.66 -7.95 -29.40
CA SER A 20 32.54 -9.12 -29.47
C SER A 20 32.01 -10.41 -28.83
N PHE A 21 30.72 -10.53 -28.54
CA PHE A 21 30.12 -11.80 -28.07
C PHE A 21 28.79 -12.09 -28.76
N ILE A 22 28.84 -12.40 -30.05
CA ILE A 22 27.77 -13.11 -30.75
C ILE A 22 28.44 -14.26 -31.52
N PHE A 23 28.44 -15.47 -30.95
CA PHE A 23 28.38 -16.75 -31.68
C PHE A 23 28.09 -17.89 -30.68
N PHE A 24 27.14 -18.78 -31.04
CA PHE A 24 26.64 -20.03 -30.39
C PHE A 24 25.34 -19.97 -29.55
N PRO A 25 24.52 -21.05 -29.53
CA PRO A 25 23.16 -21.00 -30.06
C PRO A 25 22.03 -21.22 -29.03
N SER A 26 20.86 -20.66 -29.36
CA SER A 26 19.49 -21.07 -29.03
C SER A 26 19.21 -21.81 -27.71
N SER A 27 19.06 -21.05 -26.61
CA SER A 27 17.98 -21.20 -25.62
C SER A 27 18.13 -20.19 -24.48
N LEU A 28 17.84 -18.89 -24.72
CA LEU A 28 17.55 -17.91 -23.65
C LEU A 28 17.14 -16.56 -24.30
N ASN A 29 15.89 -16.42 -24.73
CA ASN A 29 15.37 -15.17 -25.31
C ASN A 29 14.07 -14.75 -24.63
N PHE A 30 14.14 -14.47 -23.31
CA PHE A 30 13.03 -13.82 -22.59
C PHE A 30 13.45 -12.73 -21.59
N HIS A 31 14.76 -12.46 -21.44
CA HIS A 31 15.25 -11.51 -20.42
C HIS A 31 15.97 -10.26 -20.94
N LEU A 32 16.24 -10.12 -22.24
CA LEU A 32 16.88 -8.90 -22.79
C LEU A 32 15.89 -7.80 -23.22
N ASP A 33 14.68 -8.14 -23.68
CA ASP A 33 13.64 -7.14 -23.98
C ASP A 33 13.09 -6.45 -22.72
N PHE A 34 13.22 -7.10 -21.55
CA PHE A 34 12.79 -6.54 -20.26
C PHE A 34 13.74 -5.43 -19.76
N ILE A 35 15.04 -5.57 -20.01
CA ILE A 35 16.06 -4.60 -19.57
C ILE A 35 16.11 -3.38 -20.48
N ILE A 36 15.87 -3.55 -21.79
CA ILE A 36 15.79 -2.42 -22.74
C ILE A 36 14.53 -1.57 -22.50
N ARG A 37 13.40 -2.20 -22.12
CA ARG A 37 12.19 -1.46 -21.69
C ARG A 37 12.40 -0.68 -20.38
N MET A 38 13.13 -1.25 -19.41
CA MET A 38 13.42 -0.55 -18.16
C MET A 38 14.28 0.71 -18.32
N TRP A 39 15.14 0.78 -19.35
CA TRP A 39 15.96 1.98 -19.59
C TRP A 39 15.23 3.06 -20.42
N TYR A 40 14.34 2.65 -21.34
CA TYR A 40 13.49 3.57 -22.10
C TYR A 40 12.39 4.22 -21.22
N ASP A 41 11.85 3.48 -20.25
CA ASP A 41 10.86 4.00 -19.28
C ASP A 41 11.50 4.91 -18.20
N TYR A 42 12.81 4.83 -17.96
CA TYR A 42 13.52 5.68 -16.99
C TYR A 42 13.83 7.10 -17.51
N SER A 43 13.61 7.39 -18.80
CA SER A 43 14.08 8.65 -19.41
C SER A 43 13.02 9.50 -20.14
N ILE A 44 11.73 9.16 -20.09
CA ILE A 44 10.69 9.91 -20.86
C ILE A 44 9.52 10.50 -20.03
N ASN A 45 9.38 10.21 -18.73
CA ASN A 45 8.31 10.83 -17.92
C ASN A 45 8.84 11.88 -16.93
N LYS A 46 9.18 13.07 -17.43
CA LYS A 46 8.99 14.29 -16.65
C LYS A 46 7.57 14.78 -16.86
N PRO A 47 6.68 14.81 -15.86
CA PRO A 47 5.50 15.65 -15.96
C PRO A 47 5.95 17.11 -15.91
N LEU A 48 5.92 17.76 -17.07
CA LEU A 48 5.97 19.20 -17.26
C LEU A 48 4.66 19.82 -16.75
N TYR A 49 4.40 19.69 -15.45
CA TYR A 49 3.46 20.53 -14.68
C TYR A 49 3.96 20.59 -13.24
N CYS A 50 5.15 21.18 -13.05
CA CYS A 50 5.53 21.71 -11.75
C CYS A 50 4.65 22.95 -11.51
N ILE A 51 3.48 22.77 -10.92
CA ILE A 51 2.88 23.89 -10.19
C ILE A 51 3.76 24.05 -8.96
N ASN A 52 4.74 24.95 -9.06
CA ASN A 52 5.48 25.48 -7.93
C ASN A 52 4.47 26.15 -6.98
N VAL A 53 3.83 25.38 -6.11
CA VAL A 53 3.40 25.91 -4.82
C VAL A 53 4.53 25.58 -3.87
N SER A 54 5.59 26.39 -3.95
CA SER A 54 6.63 26.35 -2.93
C SER A 54 5.97 26.69 -1.61
N ASN A 55 5.61 25.66 -0.83
CA ASN A 55 5.19 25.84 0.53
C ASN A 55 6.42 26.46 1.22
N ALA A 56 6.42 27.78 1.45
CA ALA A 56 7.61 28.52 1.83
C ALA A 56 8.29 27.96 3.10
N ARG A 57 7.55 27.18 3.90
CA ARG A 57 8.00 26.43 5.06
C ARG A 57 8.90 25.23 4.70
N LEU A 58 8.65 24.50 3.60
CA LEU A 58 9.49 23.36 3.17
C LEU A 58 10.91 23.79 2.80
N ASN A 59 11.12 25.04 2.37
CA ASN A 59 12.45 25.57 2.06
C ASN A 59 13.38 25.67 3.28
N MET A 60 12.85 25.60 4.49
CA MET A 60 13.63 25.63 5.74
C MET A 60 14.19 24.25 6.10
N TYR A 61 13.67 23.19 5.49
CA TYR A 61 14.04 21.80 5.78
C TYR A 61 15.07 21.28 4.76
N PRO A 62 15.92 20.29 5.12
CA PRO A 62 16.80 19.65 4.16
C PRO A 62 16.02 19.11 2.95
N LYS A 63 16.50 19.33 1.73
CA LYS A 63 15.79 18.80 0.54
C LYS A 63 15.89 17.28 0.41
N LYS A 64 16.88 16.68 1.06
CA LYS A 64 17.14 15.24 1.05
C LYS A 64 17.66 14.83 2.41
N LEU A 65 17.31 13.62 2.79
CA LEU A 65 17.76 12.98 4.01
C LEU A 65 18.79 11.90 3.65
N PRO A 66 19.89 11.74 4.43
CA PRO A 66 20.86 10.69 4.14
C PRO A 66 20.24 9.31 4.37
N ASN A 67 20.85 8.28 3.78
CA ASN A 67 20.43 6.90 3.98
C ASN A 67 20.86 6.41 5.35
N HIS A 68 20.00 5.61 5.98
CA HIS A 68 20.34 4.89 7.20
C HIS A 68 21.39 3.79 6.89
N THR A 69 22.22 3.44 7.88
CA THR A 69 23.25 2.39 7.72
C THR A 69 22.63 1.02 7.44
N THR A 70 21.52 0.71 8.11
CA THR A 70 20.60 -0.39 7.78
C THR A 70 19.62 0.07 6.70
N GLU A 71 19.73 -0.50 5.49
CA GLU A 71 18.89 -0.13 4.34
C GLU A 71 17.44 -0.65 4.48
N THR A 72 17.28 -1.88 4.99
CA THR A 72 15.98 -2.53 5.18
C THR A 72 15.90 -3.17 6.55
N PHE A 73 15.05 -2.63 7.43
CA PHE A 73 14.73 -3.23 8.71
C PHE A 73 13.79 -4.43 8.54
N ARG A 74 13.88 -5.37 9.47
CA ARG A 74 13.06 -6.59 9.44
C ARG A 74 12.38 -6.82 10.78
N LEU A 75 11.11 -7.18 10.72
CA LEU A 75 10.44 -7.98 11.74
C LEU A 75 10.43 -9.41 11.21
N GLU A 76 10.90 -10.36 12.02
CA GLU A 76 10.63 -11.78 11.76
C GLU A 76 9.14 -12.05 11.88
N GLU A 77 8.61 -12.92 11.00
CA GLU A 77 7.18 -13.20 10.93
C GLU A 77 6.69 -14.04 12.11
N ARG A 78 7.58 -14.86 12.70
CA ARG A 78 7.50 -15.53 14.01
C ARG A 78 8.90 -15.93 14.47
N LEU A 79 9.18 -15.83 15.76
CA LEU A 79 10.40 -16.38 16.34
C LEU A 79 10.33 -17.93 16.40
N PRO A 80 11.46 -18.65 16.52
CA PRO A 80 11.50 -20.12 16.57
C PRO A 80 10.65 -20.76 17.69
N ASP A 81 10.35 -20.00 18.74
CA ASP A 81 9.48 -20.36 19.86
C ASP A 81 8.00 -19.99 19.63
N ASN A 82 7.65 -19.58 18.41
CA ASN A 82 6.30 -19.21 17.99
C ASN A 82 5.77 -17.91 18.65
N THR A 83 6.67 -17.09 19.22
CA THR A 83 6.35 -15.75 19.73
C THR A 83 6.20 -14.73 18.60
N SER A 84 5.35 -13.72 18.82
CA SER A 84 5.03 -12.68 17.85
C SER A 84 5.88 -11.45 18.11
N ILE A 85 6.45 -10.86 17.06
CA ILE A 85 7.13 -9.58 17.25
C ILE A 85 6.08 -8.46 17.31
N ARG A 86 5.79 -8.06 18.55
CA ARG A 86 5.02 -6.85 18.85
C ARG A 86 5.97 -5.67 18.96
N LYS A 87 5.69 -4.58 18.24
CA LYS A 87 6.53 -3.38 18.33
C LYS A 87 5.72 -2.10 18.13
N ALA A 88 5.71 -1.26 19.15
CA ALA A 88 5.22 0.10 19.09
C ALA A 88 6.03 0.98 20.07
N TYR A 89 6.21 2.26 19.75
CA TYR A 89 6.98 3.19 20.58
C TYR A 89 6.73 4.64 20.17
N TYR A 90 7.03 5.57 21.08
CA TYR A 90 7.18 6.98 20.73
C TYR A 90 8.61 7.28 20.32
N HIS A 91 8.78 8.04 19.24
CA HIS A 91 10.06 8.60 18.82
C HIS A 91 10.00 10.12 19.02
N LYS A 92 10.73 10.62 20.03
CA LYS A 92 10.75 12.03 20.41
C LYS A 92 12.13 12.69 20.20
N ASP A 93 13.18 11.90 20.36
CA ASP A 93 14.57 12.35 20.30
C ASP A 93 15.30 11.60 19.18
N ASP A 94 16.49 12.07 18.78
CA ASP A 94 17.37 11.45 17.76
C ASP A 94 16.97 11.66 16.30
N TYR A 95 16.58 12.87 15.93
CA TYR A 95 16.44 13.26 14.53
C TYR A 95 17.81 13.59 13.89
N PRO A 96 18.01 13.30 12.60
CA PRO A 96 17.04 12.71 11.67
C PRO A 96 16.88 11.18 11.78
N ILE A 97 15.65 10.70 11.57
CA ILE A 97 15.41 9.30 11.18
C ILE A 97 15.78 9.14 9.71
N ASN A 98 17.01 8.71 9.45
CA ASN A 98 17.55 8.57 8.09
C ASN A 98 16.72 7.63 7.19
N MET A 99 16.85 7.81 5.87
CA MET A 99 16.07 7.05 4.87
C MET A 99 16.32 5.55 4.97
N HIS A 100 15.27 4.77 5.15
CA HIS A 100 15.30 3.31 5.22
C HIS A 100 14.01 2.71 4.66
N SER A 101 13.93 1.39 4.61
CA SER A 101 12.72 0.61 4.28
C SER A 101 12.52 -0.50 5.29
N HIS A 102 11.39 -1.21 5.22
CA HIS A 102 11.11 -2.36 6.10
C HIS A 102 10.28 -3.46 5.40
N ASN A 103 10.23 -4.67 5.98
CA ASN A 103 9.40 -5.79 5.48
C ASN A 103 8.00 -5.89 6.14
N PHE A 104 7.68 -5.01 7.08
CA PHE A 104 6.41 -4.96 7.80
C PHE A 104 5.58 -3.74 7.35
N TYR A 105 4.34 -3.64 7.82
CA TYR A 105 3.57 -2.41 7.74
C TYR A 105 3.88 -1.53 8.94
N GLU A 106 3.93 -0.22 8.74
CA GLU A 106 4.15 0.76 9.81
C GLU A 106 3.05 1.83 9.77
N ILE A 107 2.55 2.21 10.95
CA ILE A 107 1.63 3.34 11.12
C ILE A 107 2.30 4.35 12.02
N ASN A 108 2.46 5.58 11.51
CA ASN A 108 3.04 6.69 12.23
C ASN A 108 1.97 7.73 12.49
N ILE A 109 1.78 8.08 13.76
CA ILE A 109 0.86 9.14 14.19
C ILE A 109 1.68 10.23 14.84
N VAL A 110 1.69 11.42 14.24
CA VAL A 110 2.39 12.57 14.83
C VAL A 110 1.54 13.09 16.00
N VAL A 111 2.11 13.11 17.20
CA VAL A 111 1.38 13.48 18.43
C VAL A 111 1.78 14.84 19.01
N GLU A 112 2.93 15.38 18.62
CA GLU A 112 3.47 16.65 19.08
C GLU A 112 4.53 17.16 18.08
N GLY A 113 4.77 18.47 18.04
CA GLY A 113 5.85 19.09 17.28
C GLY A 113 5.65 19.15 15.77
N ASN A 114 6.71 19.53 15.05
CA ASN A 114 6.67 19.67 13.60
C ASN A 114 7.93 19.10 12.94
N GLY A 115 7.77 18.59 11.74
CA GLY A 115 8.90 18.14 10.94
C GLY A 115 8.52 17.85 9.50
N VAL A 116 9.36 17.07 8.85
CA VAL A 116 9.15 16.61 7.48
C VAL A 116 9.30 15.11 7.41
N HIS A 117 8.28 14.47 6.84
CA HIS A 117 8.32 13.08 6.42
C HIS A 117 8.82 13.03 4.97
N TYR A 118 9.93 12.34 4.77
CA TYR A 118 10.48 12.03 3.45
C TYR A 118 9.98 10.67 3.07
N ILE A 119 9.36 10.54 1.89
CA ILE A 119 8.88 9.26 1.38
C ILE A 119 9.23 9.17 -0.09
N GLU A 120 10.07 8.19 -0.42
CA GLU A 120 10.63 8.01 -1.76
C GLU A 120 11.32 9.30 -2.26
N ASP A 121 10.75 9.96 -3.27
CA ASP A 121 11.25 11.22 -3.83
C ASP A 121 10.43 12.45 -3.40
N ASN A 122 9.42 12.26 -2.53
CA ASN A 122 8.52 13.31 -2.06
C ASN A 122 8.77 13.69 -0.61
N LEU A 123 8.29 14.88 -0.26
CA LEU A 123 8.37 15.45 1.09
C LEU A 123 6.97 15.87 1.53
N CYS A 124 6.62 15.59 2.78
CA CYS A 124 5.36 16.01 3.37
C CYS A 124 5.65 16.65 4.73
N LEU A 125 5.02 17.80 5.00
CA LEU A 125 5.02 18.34 6.36
C LEU A 125 4.36 17.33 7.30
N ALA A 126 4.96 17.16 8.48
CA ALA A 126 4.46 16.33 9.56
C ALA A 126 4.13 17.23 10.75
N LYS A 127 2.86 17.26 11.15
CA LYS A 127 2.33 18.04 12.27
C LYS A 127 1.36 17.20 13.12
N PRO A 128 1.02 17.61 14.34
CA PRO A 128 0.19 16.81 15.23
C PRO A 128 -1.14 16.46 14.56
N GLY A 129 -1.53 15.19 14.66
CA GLY A 129 -2.72 14.63 14.03
C GLY A 129 -2.47 13.99 12.67
N ASP A 130 -1.35 14.24 11.99
CA ASP A 130 -1.04 13.55 10.73
C ASP A 130 -0.81 12.05 10.96
N VAL A 131 -1.45 11.23 10.11
CA VAL A 131 -1.34 9.77 10.15
C VAL A 131 -0.74 9.26 8.84
N PHE A 132 0.29 8.43 8.96
CA PHE A 132 1.01 7.85 7.85
C PHE A 132 1.02 6.33 7.95
N ALA A 133 0.29 5.65 7.07
CA ALA A 133 0.55 4.23 6.82
C ALA A 133 1.71 4.11 5.83
N ILE A 134 2.66 3.22 6.12
CA ILE A 134 3.84 2.93 5.31
C ILE A 134 3.86 1.42 5.02
N PRO A 135 3.56 1.01 3.78
CA PRO A 135 3.67 -0.38 3.34
C PRO A 135 5.12 -0.90 3.30
N PRO A 136 5.32 -2.22 3.30
CA PRO A 136 6.64 -2.83 3.11
C PRO A 136 7.37 -2.32 1.86
N LYS A 137 8.70 -2.23 1.95
CA LYS A 137 9.66 -1.83 0.91
C LYS A 137 9.63 -0.34 0.52
N ASN A 138 8.64 0.42 0.98
CA ASN A 138 8.65 1.86 0.76
C ASN A 138 9.79 2.50 1.54
N ARG A 139 10.52 3.41 0.90
CA ARG A 139 11.62 4.14 1.52
C ARG A 139 11.10 5.39 2.19
N HIS A 140 11.43 5.60 3.45
CA HIS A 140 10.99 6.76 4.21
C HIS A 140 11.99 7.18 5.31
N GLY A 141 11.80 8.38 5.84
CA GLY A 141 12.57 8.94 6.96
C GLY A 141 11.95 10.26 7.46
N TYR A 142 12.45 10.76 8.59
CA TYR A 142 11.93 11.97 9.22
C TYR A 142 13.04 12.95 9.60
N TRP A 143 12.74 14.24 9.52
CA TRP A 143 13.58 15.30 10.03
C TRP A 143 12.76 16.26 10.90
N SER A 144 13.35 16.70 12.01
CA SER A 144 12.85 17.75 12.90
C SER A 144 14.06 18.41 13.61
N GLU A 145 13.86 19.59 14.18
CA GLU A 145 14.82 20.23 15.10
C GLU A 145 14.71 19.69 16.55
N ASN A 146 14.16 18.48 16.71
CA ASN A 146 13.89 17.75 17.97
C ASN A 146 12.66 18.22 18.76
N ASP A 147 11.65 18.75 18.09
CA ASP A 147 10.33 19.00 18.69
C ASP A 147 9.28 17.95 18.29
N LEU A 148 9.56 17.11 17.29
CA LEU A 148 8.62 16.14 16.73
C LEU A 148 8.51 14.86 17.57
N ASN A 149 7.29 14.48 17.93
CA ASN A 149 6.99 13.23 18.62
C ASN A 149 6.03 12.38 17.78
N ILE A 150 6.44 11.15 17.46
CA ILE A 150 5.71 10.24 16.58
C ILE A 150 5.44 8.93 17.33
N PHE A 151 4.18 8.50 17.38
CA PHE A 151 3.84 7.13 17.75
C PHE A 151 4.01 6.22 16.54
N HIS A 152 4.88 5.23 16.64
CA HIS A 152 5.10 4.19 15.64
C HIS A 152 4.39 2.91 16.08
N LEU A 153 3.60 2.31 15.21
CA LEU A 153 3.06 0.95 15.35
C LEU A 153 3.55 0.10 14.17
N LEU A 154 4.31 -0.96 14.48
CA LEU A 154 4.88 -1.86 13.49
C LEU A 154 4.09 -3.18 13.49
N LEU A 155 3.66 -3.60 12.31
CA LEU A 155 2.76 -4.72 12.11
C LEU A 155 3.33 -5.72 11.09
N PRO A 156 3.71 -6.93 11.53
CA PRO A 156 4.12 -7.97 10.60
C PRO A 156 2.98 -8.36 9.65
N HIS A 157 3.33 -8.81 8.45
CA HIS A 157 2.38 -9.04 7.36
C HIS A 157 1.23 -9.99 7.75
N TYR A 158 1.54 -11.02 8.53
CA TYR A 158 0.57 -12.04 8.92
C TYR A 158 -0.60 -11.46 9.75
N VAL A 159 -0.41 -10.36 10.49
CA VAL A 159 -1.48 -9.78 11.32
C VAL A 159 -2.59 -9.23 10.43
N LEU A 160 -2.23 -8.46 9.40
CA LEU A 160 -3.23 -7.93 8.45
C LEU A 160 -3.87 -9.05 7.62
N GLU A 161 -3.11 -10.10 7.28
CA GLU A 161 -3.64 -11.28 6.58
C GLU A 161 -4.67 -12.03 7.44
N LYS A 162 -4.33 -12.29 8.72
CA LYS A 162 -5.17 -12.97 9.71
C LYS A 162 -6.52 -12.29 9.92
N TYR A 163 -6.55 -10.96 9.89
CA TYR A 163 -7.75 -10.14 10.12
C TYR A 163 -8.29 -9.47 8.86
N SER A 164 -7.90 -9.95 7.67
CA SER A 164 -8.27 -9.33 6.40
C SER A 164 -9.78 -9.31 6.15
N ASP A 165 -10.53 -10.32 6.60
CA ASP A 165 -11.99 -10.38 6.49
C ASP A 165 -12.68 -9.28 7.30
N GLU A 166 -12.16 -8.95 8.49
CA GLU A 166 -12.67 -7.87 9.34
C GLU A 166 -12.28 -6.50 8.80
N LEU A 167 -11.01 -6.32 8.43
CA LEU A 167 -10.46 -5.04 7.97
C LEU A 167 -11.12 -4.57 6.66
N GLU A 168 -11.36 -5.49 5.73
CA GLU A 168 -11.99 -5.15 4.44
C GLU A 168 -13.46 -4.70 4.53
N LYS A 169 -14.10 -4.85 5.69
CA LYS A 169 -15.42 -4.27 5.95
C LYS A 169 -15.37 -2.75 6.08
N PHE A 170 -14.19 -2.18 6.32
CA PHE A 170 -13.97 -0.75 6.40
C PHE A 170 -13.48 -0.26 5.03
N SER A 171 -14.32 0.48 4.31
CA SER A 171 -14.01 1.18 3.06
C SER A 171 -12.65 1.89 3.10
N GLY A 172 -12.39 2.62 4.17
CA GLY A 172 -11.15 3.38 4.34
C GLY A 172 -9.90 2.53 4.62
N TYR A 173 -10.00 1.21 4.82
CA TYR A 173 -8.83 0.35 5.00
C TYR A 173 -7.95 0.35 3.74
N HIS A 174 -8.54 0.15 2.56
CA HIS A 174 -7.81 0.23 1.29
C HIS A 174 -7.29 1.65 1.04
N THR A 175 -8.08 2.66 1.41
CA THR A 175 -7.64 4.05 1.31
C THR A 175 -6.37 4.24 2.13
N LEU A 176 -6.35 3.78 3.37
CA LEU A 176 -5.23 3.93 4.30
C LEU A 176 -3.98 3.17 3.85
N PHE A 177 -4.09 1.91 3.41
CA PHE A 177 -2.92 1.05 3.16
C PHE A 177 -2.49 0.90 1.70
N GLU A 178 -3.38 1.11 0.73
CA GLU A 178 -3.09 0.88 -0.69
C GLU A 178 -3.06 2.19 -1.48
N ILE A 179 -4.05 3.06 -1.27
CA ILE A 179 -4.25 4.23 -2.10
C ILE A 179 -3.43 5.41 -1.58
N GLU A 180 -3.65 5.81 -0.33
CA GLU A 180 -3.03 7.01 0.23
C GLU A 180 -1.50 6.94 0.17
N PRO A 181 -0.83 5.80 0.48
CA PRO A 181 0.63 5.70 0.31
C PRO A 181 1.08 5.86 -1.14
N TYR A 182 0.30 5.37 -2.11
CA TYR A 182 0.59 5.60 -3.53
C TYR A 182 0.40 7.07 -3.92
N ILE A 183 -0.66 7.72 -3.44
CA ILE A 183 -0.93 9.14 -3.71
C ILE A 183 0.23 9.96 -3.17
N ARG A 184 0.60 9.72 -1.92
CA ARG A 184 1.69 10.41 -1.24
C ARG A 184 3.03 10.29 -1.99
N LYS A 185 3.29 9.13 -2.60
CA LYS A 185 4.47 8.90 -3.46
C LYS A 185 4.45 9.67 -4.79
N ASN A 186 3.29 10.12 -5.28
CA ASN A 186 3.17 10.65 -6.65
C ASN A 186 2.51 12.03 -6.77
N TYR A 187 1.95 12.59 -5.69
CA TYR A 187 1.22 13.85 -5.69
C TYR A 187 1.67 14.78 -4.56
N ASP A 188 1.67 16.07 -4.86
CA ASP A 188 2.04 17.14 -3.94
C ASP A 188 0.77 17.59 -3.18
N GLU A 189 0.73 17.30 -1.87
CA GLU A 189 -0.18 17.79 -0.82
C GLU A 189 -1.71 17.87 -1.09
N SER A 190 -2.53 17.13 -0.30
CA SER A 190 -3.79 17.63 0.35
C SER A 190 -4.80 16.55 0.81
N ILE A 191 -4.52 15.24 0.75
CA ILE A 191 -5.55 14.20 1.00
C ILE A 191 -5.11 13.13 2.01
N PHE A 192 -4.27 13.50 2.97
CA PHE A 192 -3.81 12.58 4.01
C PHE A 192 -4.73 12.63 5.22
N LEU A 193 -4.86 11.52 5.94
CA LEU A 193 -5.64 11.48 7.17
C LEU A 193 -5.00 12.44 8.19
N HIS A 194 -5.77 13.43 8.61
CA HIS A 194 -5.38 14.40 9.62
C HIS A 194 -6.40 14.38 10.75
N LEU A 195 -6.01 13.81 11.88
CA LEU A 195 -6.83 13.75 13.08
C LEU A 195 -7.01 15.17 13.63
N THR A 196 -8.25 15.53 13.96
CA THR A 196 -8.49 16.73 14.76
C THR A 196 -7.88 16.57 16.15
N GLU A 197 -7.62 17.68 16.84
CA GLU A 197 -7.13 17.67 18.23
C GLU A 197 -8.00 16.78 19.14
N GLU A 198 -9.33 16.82 18.95
CA GLU A 198 -10.26 15.98 19.70
C GLU A 198 -10.10 14.49 19.36
N GLN A 199 -9.95 14.14 18.08
CA GLN A 199 -9.75 12.75 17.64
C GLN A 199 -8.41 12.21 18.14
N LEU A 200 -7.33 13.00 18.05
CA LEU A 200 -6.01 12.65 18.55
C LEU A 200 -6.03 12.44 20.07
N ALA A 201 -6.66 13.35 20.82
CA ALA A 201 -6.82 13.22 22.26
C ALA A 201 -7.60 11.97 22.66
N ARG A 202 -8.64 11.59 21.89
CA ARG A 202 -9.42 10.36 22.10
C ARG A 202 -8.63 9.09 21.77
N LEU A 203 -7.71 9.12 20.81
CA LEU A 203 -6.89 7.97 20.43
C LEU A 203 -5.66 7.78 21.32
N ARG A 204 -5.21 8.83 22.01
CA ARG A 204 -4.03 8.78 22.90
C ARG A 204 -4.10 7.66 23.95
N PRO A 205 -5.20 7.47 24.70
CA PRO A 205 -5.29 6.35 25.64
C PRO A 205 -5.11 4.98 25.00
N GLU A 206 -5.56 4.77 23.76
CA GLU A 206 -5.34 3.50 23.06
C GLU A 206 -3.88 3.29 22.64
N MET A 207 -3.17 4.36 22.24
CA MET A 207 -1.73 4.30 22.00
C MET A 207 -0.98 3.93 23.29
N GLU A 208 -1.33 4.56 24.43
CA GLU A 208 -0.73 4.22 25.73
C GLU A 208 -1.04 2.78 26.17
N ASN A 209 -2.27 2.30 25.94
CA ASN A 209 -2.64 0.92 26.25
C ASN A 209 -1.84 -0.09 25.42
N ILE A 210 -1.60 0.19 24.13
CA ILE A 210 -0.73 -0.64 23.28
C ILE A 210 0.69 -0.71 23.86
N LEU A 211 1.24 0.43 24.31
CA LEU A 211 2.57 0.47 24.92
C LEU A 211 2.61 -0.26 26.27
N TYR A 212 1.54 -0.16 27.06
CA TYR A 212 1.41 -0.88 28.32
C TYR A 212 1.42 -2.40 28.12
N ASP A 213 0.73 -2.90 27.09
CA ASP A 213 0.70 -4.33 26.76
C ASP A 213 2.07 -4.86 26.32
N LEU A 214 2.91 -4.02 25.69
CA LEU A 214 4.29 -4.36 25.34
C LEU A 214 5.22 -4.50 26.56
N GLN A 215 4.87 -3.90 27.69
CA GLN A 215 5.64 -4.03 28.94
C GLN A 215 5.30 -5.31 29.71
N GLN A 216 4.20 -5.98 29.37
CA GLN A 216 3.81 -7.23 30.00
C GLN A 216 4.68 -8.39 29.50
N GLU A 217 4.79 -9.43 30.33
CA GLU A 217 5.46 -10.66 29.93
C GLU A 217 4.82 -11.23 28.65
N GLU A 218 5.68 -11.72 27.75
CA GLU A 218 5.23 -12.26 26.49
C GLU A 218 4.51 -13.59 26.67
N SER A 219 3.26 -13.63 26.23
CA SER A 219 2.40 -14.81 26.23
C SER A 219 1.48 -14.78 25.01
N GLU A 220 0.84 -15.91 24.70
CA GLU A 220 -0.17 -15.98 23.65
C GLU A 220 -1.34 -15.01 23.91
N GLU A 221 -1.72 -14.86 25.18
CA GLU A 221 -2.77 -13.94 25.61
C GLU A 221 -2.36 -12.48 25.38
N SER A 222 -1.16 -12.06 25.85
CA SER A 222 -0.71 -10.68 25.67
C SER A 222 -0.41 -10.36 24.20
N ASN A 223 -0.03 -11.36 23.39
CA ASN A 223 0.08 -11.25 21.94
C ASN A 223 -1.27 -11.00 21.26
N LEU A 224 -2.29 -11.77 21.63
CA LEU A 224 -3.64 -11.57 21.10
C LEU A 224 -4.22 -10.21 21.49
N ILE A 225 -4.01 -9.76 22.73
CA ILE A 225 -4.48 -8.44 23.19
C ILE A 225 -3.84 -7.32 22.36
N PHE A 226 -2.51 -7.36 22.15
CA PHE A 226 -1.81 -6.40 21.30
C PHE A 226 -2.39 -6.38 19.88
N GLU A 227 -2.57 -7.56 19.25
CA GLU A 227 -3.17 -7.67 17.92
C GLU A 227 -4.58 -7.05 17.89
N MET A 228 -5.42 -7.33 18.89
CA MET A 228 -6.77 -6.75 18.99
C MET A 228 -6.76 -5.23 19.09
N ARG A 229 -5.84 -4.65 19.87
CA ARG A 229 -5.71 -3.19 19.96
C ARG A 229 -5.20 -2.57 18.68
N ALA A 230 -4.19 -3.18 18.04
CA ALA A 230 -3.69 -2.74 16.75
C ALA A 230 -4.81 -2.74 15.69
N ILE A 231 -5.60 -3.80 15.63
CA ILE A 231 -6.75 -3.90 14.72
C ILE A 231 -7.82 -2.87 15.05
N LEU A 232 -8.12 -2.64 16.34
CA LEU A 232 -9.06 -1.59 16.74
C LEU A 232 -8.60 -0.20 16.30
N LEU A 233 -7.31 0.10 16.46
CA LEU A 233 -6.71 1.36 16.01
C LEU A 233 -6.85 1.49 14.48
N ILE A 234 -6.48 0.45 13.72
CA ILE A 234 -6.63 0.45 12.26
C ILE A 234 -8.08 0.66 11.83
N CYS A 235 -9.03 -0.07 12.43
CA CYS A 235 -10.46 0.09 12.13
C CYS A 235 -10.92 1.53 12.39
N THR A 236 -10.45 2.12 13.49
CA THR A 236 -10.78 3.50 13.84
C THR A 236 -10.22 4.50 12.84
N LEU A 237 -8.94 4.38 12.48
CA LEU A 237 -8.30 5.22 11.46
C LEU A 237 -8.98 5.05 10.08
N SER A 238 -9.31 3.82 9.71
CA SER A 238 -10.01 3.48 8.46
C SER A 238 -11.40 4.13 8.39
N ARG A 239 -12.11 4.24 9.51
CA ARG A 239 -13.39 4.95 9.56
C ARG A 239 -13.22 6.47 9.46
N LEU A 240 -12.17 7.02 10.06
CA LEU A 240 -11.89 8.46 10.04
C LEU A 240 -11.49 8.91 8.63
N ILE A 241 -10.59 8.18 7.96
CA ILE A 241 -10.16 8.52 6.61
C ILE A 241 -11.31 8.45 5.61
N ASP A 242 -12.24 7.49 5.73
CA ASP A 242 -13.42 7.44 4.86
C ASP A 242 -14.33 8.68 5.06
N THR A 243 -14.45 9.16 6.30
CA THR A 243 -15.25 10.36 6.61
C THR A 243 -14.60 11.61 6.02
N ASP A 244 -13.30 11.80 6.25
CA ASP A 244 -12.54 12.94 5.72
C ASP A 244 -12.55 12.96 4.19
N TYR A 245 -12.31 11.80 3.57
CA TYR A 245 -12.36 11.66 2.11
C TYR A 245 -13.74 12.01 1.55
N ARG A 246 -14.84 11.60 2.19
CA ARG A 246 -16.20 11.94 1.74
C ARG A 246 -16.52 13.43 1.90
N MET A 247 -15.99 14.08 2.93
CA MET A 247 -16.29 15.49 3.22
C MET A 247 -15.46 16.48 2.38
N GLN A 248 -14.27 16.09 1.92
CA GLN A 248 -13.32 17.01 1.29
C GLN A 248 -13.50 17.24 -0.23
N LEU A 249 -14.57 16.74 -0.88
CA LEU A 249 -14.59 16.66 -2.35
C LEU A 249 -15.82 17.27 -3.06
N PRO A 250 -15.64 18.39 -3.79
CA PRO A 250 -16.42 18.74 -4.98
C PRO A 250 -16.09 17.80 -6.16
N ASP A 251 -17.08 17.51 -7.02
CA ASP A 251 -17.04 16.43 -8.03
C ASP A 251 -16.07 16.63 -9.22
N THR A 252 -15.49 17.82 -9.42
CA THR A 252 -14.89 18.19 -10.72
C THR A 252 -13.35 18.18 -10.80
N THR A 253 -12.62 18.00 -9.69
CA THR A 253 -11.13 18.05 -9.68
C THR A 253 -10.50 16.99 -8.77
N GLN A 254 -10.99 15.76 -8.81
CA GLN A 254 -10.45 14.68 -7.98
C GLN A 254 -9.12 14.15 -8.53
N PRO A 255 -8.09 13.90 -7.70
CA PRO A 255 -6.89 13.21 -8.17
C PRO A 255 -7.22 11.82 -8.73
N ASP A 256 -6.46 11.38 -9.74
CA ASP A 256 -6.69 10.10 -10.43
C ASP A 256 -6.88 8.92 -9.46
N ALA A 257 -6.12 8.90 -8.36
CA ALA A 257 -6.16 7.84 -7.38
C ALA A 257 -7.47 7.76 -6.59
N LEU A 258 -8.10 8.90 -6.33
CA LEU A 258 -9.40 8.97 -5.67
C LEU A 258 -10.51 8.41 -6.56
N SER A 259 -10.43 8.73 -7.86
CA SER A 259 -11.27 8.10 -8.88
C SER A 259 -11.07 6.60 -8.93
N ILE A 260 -9.84 6.09 -8.73
CA ILE A 260 -9.59 4.64 -8.60
C ILE A 260 -10.27 4.07 -7.35
N VAL A 261 -10.20 4.72 -6.17
CA VAL A 261 -10.90 4.26 -4.95
C VAL A 261 -12.39 4.08 -5.20
N LYS A 262 -13.02 5.07 -5.84
CA LYS A 262 -14.43 5.01 -6.21
C LYS A 262 -14.76 3.79 -7.09
N THR A 263 -13.82 3.33 -7.92
CA THR A 263 -14.00 2.11 -8.71
C THR A 263 -13.80 0.84 -7.89
N ILE A 264 -12.89 0.82 -6.92
CA ILE A 264 -12.69 -0.30 -5.98
C ILE A 264 -13.92 -0.48 -5.10
N GLU A 265 -14.42 0.61 -4.50
CA GLU A 265 -15.67 0.65 -3.74
C GLU A 265 -16.83 0.08 -4.56
N TYR A 266 -16.93 0.50 -5.82
CA TYR A 266 -17.95 0.01 -6.75
C TYR A 266 -17.79 -1.48 -7.04
N MET A 267 -16.56 -1.96 -7.30
CA MET A 267 -16.31 -3.39 -7.48
C MET A 267 -16.70 -4.19 -6.24
N ARG A 268 -16.39 -3.71 -5.03
CA ARG A 268 -16.73 -4.39 -3.77
C ARG A 268 -18.22 -4.43 -3.51
N LYS A 269 -18.95 -3.37 -3.87
CA LYS A 269 -20.39 -3.30 -3.69
C LYS A 269 -21.15 -4.13 -4.71
N GLU A 270 -20.72 -4.09 -5.97
CA GLU A 270 -21.44 -4.66 -7.12
C GLU A 270 -20.69 -5.87 -7.72
N PHE A 271 -19.86 -6.58 -6.94
CA PHE A 271 -18.97 -7.63 -7.47
C PHE A 271 -19.73 -8.76 -8.19
N SER A 272 -20.96 -9.05 -7.79
CA SER A 272 -21.82 -10.07 -8.41
C SER A 272 -22.31 -9.67 -9.80
N GLU A 273 -22.32 -8.37 -10.10
CA GLU A 273 -22.83 -7.82 -11.35
C GLU A 273 -21.80 -7.88 -12.47
N LYS A 274 -22.27 -7.71 -13.72
CA LYS A 274 -21.39 -7.59 -14.88
C LYS A 274 -20.71 -6.21 -14.86
N ILE A 275 -19.47 -6.18 -14.39
CA ILE A 275 -18.62 -4.99 -14.42
C ILE A 275 -17.64 -5.07 -15.59
N SER A 276 -17.71 -4.13 -16.53
CA SER A 276 -16.70 -4.00 -17.58
C SER A 276 -15.63 -2.96 -17.23
N ILE A 277 -14.45 -3.08 -17.85
CA ILE A 277 -13.39 -2.06 -17.72
C ILE A 277 -13.88 -0.68 -18.20
N ASP A 278 -14.77 -0.63 -19.19
CA ASP A 278 -15.29 0.65 -19.69
C ASP A 278 -16.25 1.30 -18.69
N ASP A 279 -16.98 0.51 -17.90
CA ASP A 279 -17.82 1.03 -16.81
C ASP A 279 -16.96 1.64 -15.70
N LEU A 280 -15.87 0.97 -15.36
CA LEU A 280 -14.93 1.44 -14.35
C LEU A 280 -14.20 2.71 -14.82
N ALA A 281 -13.73 2.72 -16.07
CA ALA A 281 -13.08 3.90 -16.65
C ALA A 281 -14.04 5.10 -16.69
N ARG A 282 -15.29 4.89 -17.09
CA ARG A 282 -16.34 5.92 -17.07
C ARG A 282 -16.61 6.42 -15.65
N LYS A 283 -16.68 5.52 -14.67
CA LYS A 283 -16.87 5.87 -13.25
C LYS A 283 -15.70 6.64 -12.67
N ALA A 284 -14.49 6.42 -13.17
CA ALA A 284 -13.29 7.17 -12.83
C ALA A 284 -13.13 8.49 -13.63
N ASN A 285 -14.04 8.80 -14.56
CA ASN A 285 -13.91 9.91 -15.53
C ASN A 285 -12.60 9.84 -16.34
N MET A 286 -12.18 8.63 -16.73
CA MET A 286 -10.94 8.38 -17.45
C MET A 286 -11.20 7.66 -18.78
N SER A 287 -10.28 7.82 -19.73
CA SER A 287 -10.21 6.89 -20.86
C SER A 287 -9.82 5.49 -20.36
N ARG A 288 -10.23 4.45 -21.10
CA ARG A 288 -9.91 3.05 -20.79
C ARG A 288 -8.40 2.82 -20.56
N SER A 289 -7.55 3.38 -21.43
CA SER A 289 -6.10 3.22 -21.34
C SER A 289 -5.52 3.91 -20.10
N THR A 290 -6.00 5.12 -19.78
CA THR A 290 -5.56 5.85 -18.59
C THR A 290 -6.00 5.12 -17.33
N TYR A 291 -7.25 4.63 -17.28
CA TYR A 291 -7.77 3.87 -16.14
C TYR A 291 -6.93 2.62 -15.87
N LEU A 292 -6.68 1.78 -16.88
CA LEU A 292 -5.87 0.57 -16.72
C LEU A 292 -4.47 0.89 -16.19
N ARG A 293 -3.80 1.88 -16.79
CA ARG A 293 -2.45 2.30 -16.36
C ARG A 293 -2.44 2.80 -14.92
N ARG A 294 -3.41 3.64 -14.54
CA ARG A 294 -3.50 4.21 -13.18
C ARG A 294 -3.87 3.17 -12.15
N PHE A 295 -4.88 2.35 -12.42
CA PHE A 295 -5.31 1.27 -11.53
C PHE A 295 -4.15 0.31 -11.25
N THR A 296 -3.44 -0.16 -12.27
CA THR A 296 -2.31 -1.09 -12.06
C THR A 296 -1.13 -0.43 -11.35
N ALA A 297 -0.90 0.86 -11.57
CA ALA A 297 0.13 1.58 -10.84
C ALA A 297 -0.19 1.69 -9.34
N ILE A 298 -1.47 1.90 -8.98
CA ILE A 298 -1.97 2.02 -7.60
C ILE A 298 -2.09 0.64 -6.95
N CYS A 299 -2.96 -0.21 -7.48
CA CYS A 299 -3.36 -1.48 -6.87
C CYS A 299 -2.36 -2.62 -7.11
N LYS A 300 -1.30 -2.38 -7.89
CA LYS A 300 -0.28 -3.38 -8.28
C LYS A 300 -0.84 -4.64 -8.97
N THR A 301 -2.07 -4.58 -9.45
CA THR A 301 -2.78 -5.65 -10.16
C THR A 301 -3.70 -5.05 -11.23
N THR A 302 -4.27 -5.88 -12.10
CA THR A 302 -5.25 -5.39 -13.09
C THR A 302 -6.65 -5.28 -12.47
N PRO A 303 -7.54 -4.40 -12.98
CA PRO A 303 -8.91 -4.32 -12.47
C PRO A 303 -9.68 -5.64 -12.56
N THR A 304 -9.41 -6.43 -13.61
CA THR A 304 -10.01 -7.76 -13.80
C THR A 304 -9.55 -8.75 -12.75
N GLU A 305 -8.25 -8.77 -12.44
CA GLU A 305 -7.69 -9.64 -11.41
C GLU A 305 -8.14 -9.21 -10.01
N TYR A 306 -8.22 -7.90 -9.74
CA TYR A 306 -8.76 -7.38 -8.49
C TYR A 306 -10.22 -7.80 -8.28
N LEU A 307 -11.07 -7.65 -9.31
CA LEU A 307 -12.46 -8.09 -9.24
C LEU A 307 -12.56 -9.62 -9.08
N ALA A 308 -11.72 -10.39 -9.75
CA ALA A 308 -11.67 -11.84 -9.58
C ALA A 308 -11.33 -12.22 -8.13
N GLU A 309 -10.37 -11.54 -7.51
CA GLU A 309 -9.98 -11.76 -6.12
C GLU A 309 -11.13 -11.51 -5.14
N ILE A 310 -11.84 -10.38 -5.28
CA ILE A 310 -13.05 -10.09 -4.48
C ILE A 310 -14.06 -11.24 -4.59
N ARG A 311 -14.33 -11.69 -5.84
CA ARG A 311 -15.30 -12.75 -6.10
C ARG A 311 -14.86 -14.09 -5.52
N ILE A 312 -13.57 -14.44 -5.61
CA ILE A 312 -13.03 -15.67 -5.02
C ILE A 312 -13.09 -15.62 -3.49
N LYS A 313 -12.77 -14.48 -2.88
CA LYS A 313 -12.89 -14.29 -1.43
C LYS A 313 -14.33 -14.53 -0.98
N LYS A 314 -15.30 -13.93 -1.67
CA LYS A 314 -16.72 -14.17 -1.38
C LYS A 314 -17.14 -15.62 -1.61
N ALA A 315 -16.62 -16.27 -2.65
CA ALA A 315 -16.87 -17.68 -2.90
C ALA A 315 -16.37 -18.55 -1.75
N CYS A 316 -15.19 -18.28 -1.20
CA CYS A 316 -14.67 -18.98 -0.02
C CYS A 316 -15.62 -18.90 1.18
N GLU A 317 -16.25 -17.74 1.43
CA GLU A 317 -17.27 -17.59 2.46
C GLU A 317 -18.52 -18.43 2.17
N LEU A 318 -19.07 -18.34 0.96
CA LEU A 318 -20.29 -19.05 0.58
C LEU A 318 -20.10 -20.57 0.54
N LEU A 319 -18.90 -21.05 0.21
CA LEU A 319 -18.56 -22.48 0.22
C LEU A 319 -18.64 -23.10 1.62
N LYS A 320 -18.61 -22.31 2.69
CA LYS A 320 -18.83 -22.78 4.07
C LYS A 320 -20.27 -23.29 4.27
N ASN A 321 -21.22 -22.81 3.47
CA ASN A 321 -22.60 -23.29 3.50
C ASN A 321 -22.76 -24.54 2.62
N ALA A 322 -22.93 -25.70 3.26
CA ALA A 322 -23.07 -26.99 2.58
C ALA A 322 -24.32 -27.07 1.67
N ASN A 323 -25.33 -26.23 1.89
CA ASN A 323 -26.58 -26.23 1.12
C ASN A 323 -26.46 -25.56 -0.25
N LEU A 324 -25.39 -24.78 -0.49
CA LEU A 324 -25.16 -24.15 -1.80
C LEU A 324 -24.39 -25.10 -2.72
N SER A 325 -24.85 -25.31 -3.96
CA SER A 325 -24.03 -26.03 -4.94
C SER A 325 -22.82 -25.17 -5.37
N VAL A 326 -21.79 -25.79 -5.96
CA VAL A 326 -20.65 -25.05 -6.51
C VAL A 326 -21.09 -24.08 -7.61
N THR A 327 -22.12 -24.46 -8.38
CA THR A 327 -22.73 -23.61 -9.42
C THR A 327 -23.46 -22.42 -8.81
N ASP A 328 -24.22 -22.62 -7.72
CA ASP A 328 -24.92 -21.51 -7.04
C ASP A 328 -23.93 -20.50 -6.48
N VAL A 329 -22.82 -20.99 -5.89
CA VAL A 329 -21.74 -20.13 -5.41
C VAL A 329 -21.11 -19.35 -6.57
N ALA A 330 -20.84 -20.00 -7.71
CA ALA A 330 -20.28 -19.32 -8.87
C ALA A 330 -21.18 -18.16 -9.35
N GLN A 331 -22.49 -18.43 -9.48
CA GLN A 331 -23.48 -17.44 -9.91
C GLN A 331 -23.62 -16.30 -8.90
N ALA A 332 -23.71 -16.60 -7.60
CA ALA A 332 -23.79 -15.60 -6.54
C ALA A 332 -22.54 -14.70 -6.48
N CYS A 333 -21.39 -15.20 -6.94
CA CYS A 333 -20.15 -14.45 -7.04
C CYS A 333 -19.94 -13.76 -8.40
N GLY A 334 -20.95 -13.72 -9.28
CA GLY A 334 -20.88 -13.02 -10.57
C GLY A 334 -20.07 -13.72 -11.65
N PHE A 335 -19.83 -15.03 -11.52
CA PHE A 335 -19.28 -15.84 -12.60
C PHE A 335 -20.41 -16.37 -13.49
N PHE A 336 -20.31 -16.07 -14.78
CA PHE A 336 -21.29 -16.53 -15.77
C PHE A 336 -21.22 -18.04 -16.01
N ASP A 337 -20.01 -18.60 -16.04
CA ASP A 337 -19.79 -20.02 -16.28
C ASP A 337 -19.00 -20.68 -15.14
N CYS A 338 -19.48 -21.85 -14.71
CA CYS A 338 -18.89 -22.61 -13.61
C CYS A 338 -17.47 -23.11 -13.93
N SER A 339 -17.18 -23.40 -15.20
CA SER A 339 -15.84 -23.81 -15.66
C SER A 339 -14.79 -22.71 -15.45
N HIS A 340 -15.12 -21.47 -15.81
CA HIS A 340 -14.29 -20.29 -15.56
C HIS A 340 -14.15 -20.03 -14.08
N PHE A 341 -15.23 -20.11 -13.30
CA PHE A 341 -15.16 -20.02 -11.84
C PHE A 341 -14.16 -21.02 -11.26
N ILE A 342 -14.27 -22.31 -11.60
CA ILE A 342 -13.37 -23.35 -11.07
C ILE A 342 -11.91 -23.04 -11.43
N ARG A 343 -11.63 -22.65 -12.68
CA ARG A 343 -10.28 -22.29 -13.11
C ARG A 343 -9.72 -21.09 -12.35
N VAL A 344 -10.52 -20.03 -12.17
CA VAL A 344 -10.11 -18.84 -11.43
C VAL A 344 -9.92 -19.18 -9.96
N PHE A 345 -10.87 -19.90 -9.34
CA PHE A 345 -10.77 -20.33 -7.95
C PHE A 345 -9.51 -21.16 -7.70
N SER A 346 -9.20 -22.12 -8.57
CA SER A 346 -8.00 -22.93 -8.46
C SER A 346 -6.71 -22.15 -8.69
N LYS A 347 -6.70 -21.13 -9.56
CA LYS A 347 -5.56 -20.21 -9.70
C LYS A 347 -5.27 -19.50 -8.37
N TYR A 348 -6.30 -19.01 -7.68
CA TYR A 348 -6.14 -18.23 -6.45
C TYR A 348 -5.95 -19.08 -5.18
N ARG A 349 -6.63 -20.22 -5.07
CA ARG A 349 -6.63 -21.04 -3.84
C ARG A 349 -5.72 -22.28 -3.91
N GLY A 350 -5.13 -22.57 -5.06
CA GLY A 350 -4.31 -23.77 -5.27
C GLY A 350 -5.08 -25.09 -5.23
N THR A 351 -6.41 -25.06 -5.16
CA THR A 351 -7.27 -26.25 -5.09
C THR A 351 -8.64 -25.99 -5.73
N THR A 352 -9.45 -27.01 -5.95
CA THR A 352 -10.80 -26.85 -6.53
C THR A 352 -11.80 -26.36 -5.48
N PRO A 353 -12.89 -25.65 -5.86
CA PRO A 353 -13.94 -25.26 -4.91
C PRO A 353 -14.52 -26.43 -4.11
N ARG A 354 -14.67 -27.59 -4.75
CA ARG A 354 -15.17 -28.81 -4.12
C ARG A 354 -14.21 -29.33 -3.05
N ASN A 355 -12.92 -29.42 -3.37
CA ASN A 355 -11.91 -29.88 -2.42
C ASN A 355 -11.75 -28.89 -1.27
N TYR A 356 -11.75 -27.58 -1.57
CA TYR A 356 -11.73 -26.52 -0.57
C TYR A 356 -12.89 -26.66 0.43
N ARG A 357 -14.11 -26.84 -0.07
CA ARG A 357 -15.29 -27.09 0.77
C ARG A 357 -15.11 -28.32 1.64
N GLN A 358 -14.66 -29.44 1.05
CA GLN A 358 -14.44 -30.67 1.80
C GLN A 358 -13.48 -30.44 2.96
N THR A 359 -12.33 -29.80 2.72
CA THR A 359 -11.34 -29.50 3.75
C THR A 359 -11.90 -28.65 4.89
N ILE A 360 -12.74 -27.65 4.59
CA ILE A 360 -13.37 -26.81 5.62
C ILE A 360 -14.39 -27.61 6.44
N LEU A 361 -15.24 -28.40 5.78
CA LEU A 361 -16.31 -29.14 6.45
C LEU A 361 -15.80 -30.34 7.27
N THR A 362 -14.63 -30.90 6.95
CA THR A 362 -13.99 -31.95 7.79
C THR A 362 -13.19 -31.41 8.98
N ARG A 363 -13.03 -30.09 9.10
CA ARG A 363 -12.34 -29.46 10.24
C ARG A 363 -13.28 -29.12 11.41
N PHE A 364 -14.56 -29.41 11.26
CA PHE A 364 -15.59 -29.37 12.28
C PHE A 364 -16.29 -30.74 12.31
#